data_AF-A0A0F6IKD5-F1
#
_entry.id   AF-A0A0F6IKD5-F1
#
_cell.length_a   1.000
_cell.length_b   1.000
_cell.length_c   1.000
_cell.angle_alpha   90.00
_cell.angle_beta   90.00
_cell.angle_gamma   90.00
#
_symmetry.space_group_name_H-M   'P 1'
#
loop_
_entity.id
_entity.type
_entity.pdbx_description
1 polymer ?
#
loop_
_entity_poly.entity_id
_entity_poly.type
_entity_poly.pdbx_seq_one_letter_code
_entity_poly.pdbx_strand_id
1 'polypeptide(L)'
;MFPGTYLPLHIFEPRYRLMLDYCMESSEELAIAPLVNKSKMLSLHPEIETVFGWGKIVRRDPLPDGRSNILLEGKGIAKLIDYETMEPFRVGKVEKIEPNFEYLKHENFKKGFERLLFFTKRILLSEGAGEDLILRMNELITHPFPIDFIASILNFEFSKKQEILVDPNPMEKMKILMRIAEELNLRE
;
A
#
# COMPACT_ATOMS: atom_id res chain seq x y z
N MET A 1 2.94 -1.21 -0.82
CA MET A 1 2.09 -0.01 -0.71
C MET A 1 0.66 -0.43 -1.02
N PHE A 2 -0.32 0.08 -0.28
CA PHE A 2 -1.73 -0.22 -0.50
C PHE A 2 -2.43 0.88 -1.32
N PRO A 3 -3.45 0.56 -2.14
CA PRO A 3 -4.29 1.56 -2.78
C PRO A 3 -5.01 2.46 -1.78
N GLY A 4 -5.23 3.73 -2.15
CA GLY A 4 -5.88 4.74 -1.30
C GLY A 4 -5.09 5.14 -0.06
N THR A 5 -3.79 4.83 0.00
CA THR A 5 -2.91 5.23 1.10
C THR A 5 -1.87 6.23 0.62
N TYR A 6 -1.34 7.04 1.54
CA TYR A 6 -0.23 7.93 1.27
C TYR A 6 1.06 7.34 1.86
N LEU A 7 2.09 7.22 1.03
CA LEU A 7 3.39 6.72 1.42
C LEU A 7 4.43 7.84 1.30
N PRO A 8 4.86 8.43 2.43
CA PRO A 8 5.99 9.36 2.43
C PRO A 8 7.30 8.59 2.18
N LEU A 9 8.15 9.09 1.29
CA LEU A 9 9.44 8.49 0.96
C LEU A 9 10.55 9.53 0.97
N HIS A 10 11.71 9.14 1.53
CA HIS A 10 12.94 9.90 1.41
C HIS A 10 13.81 9.30 0.31
N ILE A 11 14.03 10.05 -0.76
CA ILE A 11 14.81 9.64 -1.93
C ILE A 11 16.23 10.18 -1.79
N PHE A 12 17.18 9.27 -1.53
CA PHE A 12 18.58 9.62 -1.28
C PHE A 12 19.60 8.87 -2.14
N GLU A 13 19.33 7.63 -2.57
CA GLU A 13 20.28 6.89 -3.42
C GLU A 13 20.34 7.51 -4.83
N PRO A 14 21.54 7.66 -5.45
CA PRO A 14 21.69 8.28 -6.76
C PRO A 14 20.76 7.69 -7.84
N ARG A 15 20.62 6.37 -7.91
CA ARG A 15 19.72 5.71 -8.88
C ARG A 15 18.25 6.09 -8.71
N TYR A 16 17.79 6.32 -7.48
CA TYR A 16 16.39 6.69 -7.22
C TYR A 16 16.15 8.19 -7.44
N ARG A 17 17.20 9.02 -7.37
CA ARG A 17 17.12 10.42 -7.82
C ARG A 17 16.88 10.48 -9.33
N LEU A 18 17.66 9.72 -10.11
CA LEU A 18 17.47 9.59 -11.56
C LEU A 18 16.08 9.03 -11.90
N MET A 19 15.64 7.99 -11.19
CA MET A 19 14.28 7.43 -11.33
C MET A 19 13.21 8.49 -11.05
N LEU A 20 13.38 9.29 -10.00
CA LEU A 20 12.43 10.34 -9.64
C LEU A 20 12.34 11.40 -10.74
N ASP A 21 13.47 11.85 -11.28
CA ASP A 21 13.47 12.81 -12.39
C ASP A 21 12.78 12.23 -13.63
N TYR A 22 13.05 10.97 -13.97
CA TYR A 22 12.34 10.25 -15.04
C TYR A 22 10.82 10.17 -14.81
N CYS A 23 10.38 9.92 -13.57
CA CYS A 23 8.95 9.94 -13.22
C CYS A 23 8.34 11.33 -13.43
N MET A 24 9.04 12.41 -13.07
CA MET A 24 8.53 13.78 -13.23
C MET A 24 8.44 14.25 -14.68
N GLU A 25 9.27 13.70 -15.57
CA GLU A 25 9.23 13.99 -17.01
C GLU A 25 8.19 13.15 -17.78
N SER A 26 7.56 12.18 -17.10
CA SER A 26 6.60 11.25 -17.70
C SER A 26 5.19 11.42 -17.10
N SER A 27 4.73 10.45 -16.31
CA SER A 27 3.36 10.41 -15.78
C SER A 27 3.27 10.67 -14.27
N GLU A 28 4.41 10.97 -13.63
CA GLU A 28 4.55 11.10 -12.17
C GLU A 28 4.13 9.81 -11.42
N GLU A 29 4.19 8.67 -12.09
CA GLU A 29 3.80 7.37 -11.52
C GLU A 29 5.01 6.59 -11.00
N LEU A 30 4.81 5.89 -9.89
CA LEU A 30 5.83 5.04 -9.27
C LEU A 30 5.19 3.76 -8.69
N ALA A 31 5.89 2.64 -8.81
CA ALA A 31 5.49 1.37 -8.23
C ALA A 31 6.36 0.97 -7.03
N ILE A 32 5.75 0.32 -6.04
CA ILE A 32 6.44 -0.18 -4.83
C ILE A 32 6.27 -1.69 -4.78
N ALA A 33 7.27 -2.39 -5.32
CA ALA A 33 7.30 -3.85 -5.38
C ALA A 33 8.12 -4.44 -4.21
N PRO A 34 7.52 -5.31 -3.38
CA PRO A 34 8.26 -6.02 -2.34
C PRO A 34 9.27 -7.01 -2.92
N LEU A 35 10.33 -7.31 -2.16
CA LEU A 35 11.25 -8.39 -2.51
C LEU A 35 10.63 -9.75 -2.17
N VAL A 36 10.73 -10.73 -3.07
CA VAL A 36 10.34 -12.13 -2.80
C VAL A 36 11.22 -12.70 -1.69
N ASN A 37 12.51 -12.38 -1.71
CA ASN A 37 13.45 -12.79 -0.68
C ASN A 37 14.29 -11.62 -0.18
N LYS A 38 14.01 -11.17 1.04
CA LYS A 38 14.73 -10.07 1.69
C LYS A 38 16.22 -10.35 1.88
N SER A 39 16.65 -11.61 2.03
CA SER A 39 18.08 -11.92 2.19
C SER A 39 18.90 -11.64 0.92
N LYS A 40 18.26 -11.53 -0.24
CA LYS A 40 18.89 -11.20 -1.52
C LYS A 40 18.89 -9.70 -1.84
N MET A 41 18.57 -8.83 -0.89
CA MET A 41 18.48 -7.37 -1.11
C MET A 41 19.76 -6.76 -1.74
N LEU A 42 20.94 -7.32 -1.42
CA LEU A 42 22.23 -6.85 -1.93
C LEU A 42 22.58 -7.37 -3.33
N SER A 43 21.75 -8.22 -3.93
CA SER A 43 21.95 -8.60 -5.33
C SER A 43 21.74 -7.39 -6.25
N LEU A 44 22.36 -7.42 -7.44
CA LEU A 44 22.23 -6.33 -8.40
C LEU A 44 20.76 -6.10 -8.80
N HIS A 45 20.04 -7.21 -9.00
CA HIS A 45 18.63 -7.22 -9.35
C HIS A 45 17.86 -8.23 -8.48
N PRO A 46 17.52 -7.89 -7.22
CA PRO A 46 16.72 -8.78 -6.40
C PRO A 46 15.36 -9.06 -7.05
N GLU A 47 14.91 -10.30 -6.89
CA GLU A 47 13.60 -10.73 -7.33
C GLU A 47 12.51 -10.02 -6.53
N ILE A 48 11.52 -9.49 -7.23
CA ILE A 48 10.39 -8.75 -6.68
C ILE A 48 9.09 -9.53 -6.90
N GLU A 49 8.12 -9.29 -6.03
CA GLU A 49 6.74 -9.73 -6.26
C GLU A 49 6.26 -9.22 -7.62
N THR A 50 5.53 -10.05 -8.36
CA THR A 50 5.03 -9.67 -9.69
C THR A 50 3.75 -8.84 -9.64
N VAL A 51 3.05 -8.82 -8.50
CA VAL A 51 1.89 -7.96 -8.25
C VAL A 51 2.21 -7.03 -7.10
N PHE A 52 2.03 -5.73 -7.32
CA PHE A 52 2.41 -4.70 -6.36
C PHE A 52 1.55 -3.44 -6.47
N GLY A 53 1.61 -2.61 -5.44
CA GLY A 53 0.95 -1.31 -5.44
C GLY A 53 1.69 -0.30 -6.32
N TRP A 54 0.94 0.49 -7.07
CA TRP A 54 1.43 1.65 -7.81
C TRP A 54 0.66 2.90 -7.41
N GLY A 55 1.26 4.06 -7.65
CA GLY A 55 0.73 5.33 -7.20
C GLY A 55 1.25 6.50 -8.00
N LYS A 56 0.72 7.69 -7.67
CA LYS A 56 1.12 8.96 -8.26
C LYS A 56 1.86 9.80 -7.22
N ILE A 57 2.96 10.39 -7.63
CA ILE A 57 3.72 11.34 -6.80
C ILE A 57 2.91 12.64 -6.77
N VAL A 58 2.32 12.94 -5.60
CA VAL A 58 1.44 14.09 -5.42
C VAL A 58 2.15 15.28 -4.77
N ARG A 59 3.33 15.05 -4.22
CA ARG A 59 4.19 16.08 -3.65
C ARG A 59 5.65 15.68 -3.79
N ARG A 60 6.49 16.66 -4.17
CA ARG A 60 7.95 16.56 -4.18
C ARG A 60 8.51 17.80 -3.47
N ASP A 61 9.30 17.57 -2.42
CA ASP A 61 10.06 18.59 -1.71
C ASP A 61 11.56 18.33 -1.92
N PRO A 62 12.20 18.98 -2.92
CA PRO A 62 13.64 18.86 -3.16
C PRO A 62 14.46 19.40 -1.99
N LEU A 63 15.63 18.81 -1.75
CA LEU A 63 16.59 19.21 -0.72
C LEU A 63 17.88 19.76 -1.36
N PRO A 64 18.64 20.64 -0.67
CA PRO A 64 19.81 21.30 -1.25
C PRO A 64 20.93 20.37 -1.74
N ASP A 65 20.99 19.13 -1.25
CA ASP A 65 22.01 18.13 -1.60
C ASP A 65 21.57 17.16 -2.72
N GLY A 66 20.47 17.51 -3.40
CA GLY A 66 19.89 16.72 -4.49
C GLY A 66 18.98 15.58 -4.03
N ARG A 67 18.78 15.39 -2.72
CA ARG A 67 17.77 14.46 -2.19
C ARG A 67 16.36 15.04 -2.38
N SER A 68 15.34 14.22 -2.16
CA SER A 68 13.95 14.70 -2.16
C SER A 68 13.11 13.94 -1.14
N ASN A 69 12.20 14.63 -0.47
CA ASN A 69 11.06 13.97 0.18
C ASN A 69 9.92 13.97 -0.83
N ILE A 70 9.22 12.84 -0.96
CA ILE A 70 8.03 12.74 -1.81
C ILE A 70 6.86 12.17 -1.02
N LEU A 71 5.65 12.50 -1.47
CA LEU A 71 4.43 11.85 -1.04
C LEU A 71 3.84 11.09 -2.22
N LEU A 72 3.75 9.77 -2.10
CA LEU A 72 3.18 8.89 -3.09
C LEU A 72 1.75 8.51 -2.68
N GLU A 73 0.76 8.82 -3.53
CA GLU A 73 -0.62 8.40 -3.32
C GLU A 73 -0.87 7.07 -4.06
N GLY A 74 -1.17 6.00 -3.33
CA GLY A 74 -1.48 4.69 -3.89
C GLY A 74 -2.77 4.73 -4.72
N LYS A 75 -2.67 4.41 -6.02
CA LYS A 75 -3.79 4.46 -6.96
C LYS A 75 -4.41 3.09 -7.23
N GLY A 76 -3.64 2.02 -7.09
CA GLY A 76 -4.12 0.68 -7.36
C GLY A 76 -3.01 -0.35 -7.24
N ILE A 77 -3.27 -1.53 -7.80
CA ILE A 77 -2.28 -2.59 -7.96
C ILE A 77 -2.02 -2.82 -9.45
N ALA A 78 -0.83 -3.32 -9.76
CA ALA A 78 -0.45 -3.65 -11.12
C ALA A 78 0.36 -4.95 -11.12
N LYS A 79 0.32 -5.65 -12.26
CA LYS A 79 1.08 -6.86 -12.52
C LYS A 79 2.23 -6.54 -13.46
N LEU A 80 3.44 -6.93 -13.10
CA LEU A 80 4.61 -6.87 -13.97
C LEU A 80 4.45 -7.88 -15.11
N ILE A 81 4.61 -7.38 -16.34
CA ILE A 81 4.58 -8.18 -17.57
C ILE A 81 6.01 -8.41 -18.09
N ASP A 82 6.82 -7.35 -18.12
CA ASP A 82 8.20 -7.40 -18.61
C ASP A 82 9.01 -6.20 -18.09
N TYR A 83 10.33 -6.20 -18.30
CA TYR A 83 11.21 -5.05 -18.03
C TYR A 83 11.61 -4.36 -19.33
N GLU A 84 11.50 -3.03 -19.35
CA GLU A 84 12.10 -2.21 -20.41
C GLU A 84 13.58 -1.93 -20.13
N THR A 85 13.90 -1.58 -18.88
CA THR A 85 15.27 -1.52 -18.39
C THR A 85 15.32 -1.94 -16.92
N MET A 86 16.48 -2.45 -16.49
CA MET A 86 16.78 -2.76 -15.09
C MET A 86 17.89 -1.88 -14.51
N GLU A 87 18.55 -1.08 -15.35
CA GLU A 87 19.70 -0.22 -15.01
C GLU A 87 19.49 1.20 -15.59
N PRO A 88 19.88 2.28 -14.87
CA PRO A 88 20.35 2.28 -13.47
C PRO A 88 19.22 2.07 -12.45
N PHE A 89 17.97 2.06 -12.90
CA PHE A 89 16.77 1.74 -12.13
C PHE A 89 15.81 0.90 -12.99
N ARG A 90 14.82 0.28 -12.34
CA ARG A 90 13.84 -0.57 -13.03
C ARG A 90 12.77 0.29 -13.70
N VAL A 91 12.51 0.01 -14.98
CA VAL A 91 11.32 0.44 -15.70
C VAL A 91 10.60 -0.83 -16.15
N GLY A 92 9.43 -1.09 -15.58
CA GLY A 92 8.63 -2.27 -15.88
C GLY A 92 7.46 -1.92 -16.80
N LYS A 93 7.18 -2.81 -17.76
CA LYS A 93 5.89 -2.85 -18.45
C LYS A 93 4.89 -3.56 -17.54
N VAL A 94 3.81 -2.88 -17.21
CA VAL A 94 2.83 -3.36 -16.23
C VAL A 94 1.42 -3.35 -16.79
N GLU A 95 0.61 -4.28 -16.32
CA GLU A 95 -0.83 -4.30 -16.51
C GLU A 95 -1.49 -3.79 -15.22
N LYS A 96 -2.18 -2.64 -15.29
CA LYS A 96 -2.93 -2.09 -14.16
C LYS A 96 -4.18 -2.95 -13.94
N ILE A 97 -4.43 -3.33 -12.69
CA ILE A 97 -5.62 -4.11 -12.32
C ILE A 97 -6.67 -3.13 -11.82
N GLU A 98 -7.74 -2.98 -12.59
CA GLU A 98 -8.82 -2.07 -12.26
C GLU A 98 -9.65 -2.59 -11.07
N PRO A 99 -9.88 -1.77 -10.04
CA PRO A 99 -10.67 -2.18 -8.89
C PRO A 99 -12.16 -2.23 -9.24
N ASN A 100 -12.85 -3.27 -8.76
CA ASN A 100 -14.31 -3.29 -8.74
C ASN A 100 -14.81 -2.71 -7.40
N PHE A 101 -15.62 -1.65 -7.44
CA PHE A 101 -16.18 -0.98 -6.26
C PHE A 101 -17.65 -1.33 -5.97
N GLU A 102 -18.28 -2.23 -6.73
CA GLU A 102 -19.68 -2.61 -6.53
C GLU A 102 -19.93 -3.17 -5.12
N TYR A 103 -18.92 -3.84 -4.55
CA TYR A 103 -18.99 -4.44 -3.22
C TYR A 103 -19.32 -3.43 -2.10
N LEU A 104 -18.93 -2.16 -2.25
CA LEU A 104 -19.19 -1.11 -1.28
C LEU A 104 -20.70 -0.87 -1.07
N LYS A 105 -21.54 -1.23 -2.05
CA LYS A 105 -23.00 -1.08 -1.98
C LYS A 105 -23.67 -2.21 -1.22
N HIS A 106 -23.01 -3.36 -1.04
CA HIS A 106 -23.65 -4.53 -0.46
C HIS A 106 -23.73 -4.45 1.08
N GLU A 107 -24.89 -4.80 1.62
CA GLU A 107 -25.14 -4.77 3.08
C GLU A 107 -24.27 -5.76 3.86
N ASN A 108 -23.94 -6.91 3.27
CA ASN A 108 -23.02 -7.87 3.90
C ASN A 108 -21.61 -7.30 4.07
N PHE A 109 -21.13 -6.54 3.06
CA PHE A 109 -19.85 -5.85 3.14
C PHE A 109 -19.87 -4.79 4.23
N LYS A 110 -20.89 -3.92 4.26
CA LYS A 110 -21.01 -2.87 5.30
C LYS A 110 -20.98 -3.45 6.70
N LYS A 111 -21.76 -4.49 6.99
CA LYS A 111 -21.76 -5.16 8.30
C LYS A 111 -20.42 -5.80 8.66
N GLY A 112 -19.77 -6.44 7.68
CA GLY A 112 -18.43 -6.99 7.87
C GLY A 112 -17.40 -5.89 8.16
N PHE A 113 -17.49 -4.79 7.43
CA PHE A 113 -16.59 -3.65 7.59
C PHE A 113 -16.78 -2.92 8.92
N GLU A 114 -18.02 -2.76 9.40
CA GLU A 114 -18.30 -2.19 10.73
C GLU A 114 -17.63 -2.99 11.84
N ARG A 115 -17.71 -4.33 11.77
CA ARG A 115 -17.03 -5.21 12.73
C ARG A 115 -15.51 -5.11 12.62
N LEU A 116 -14.96 -5.05 11.41
CA LEU A 116 -13.54 -4.87 11.19
C LEU A 116 -13.06 -3.53 11.77
N LEU A 117 -13.82 -2.48 11.52
CA LEU A 117 -13.55 -1.13 12.02
C LEU A 117 -13.59 -1.08 13.55
N PHE A 118 -14.53 -1.80 14.18
CA PHE A 118 -14.59 -1.93 15.63
C PHE A 118 -13.29 -2.52 16.22
N PHE A 119 -12.82 -3.66 15.69
CA PHE A 119 -11.56 -4.24 16.16
C PHE A 119 -10.36 -3.35 15.86
N THR A 120 -10.32 -2.75 14.66
CA THR A 120 -9.23 -1.85 14.27
C THR A 120 -9.10 -0.68 15.24
N LYS A 121 -10.22 -0.06 15.64
CA LYS A 121 -10.20 1.03 16.62
C LYS A 121 -9.68 0.60 17.98
N ARG A 122 -10.07 -0.59 18.45
CA ARG A 122 -9.58 -1.13 19.72
C ARG A 122 -8.07 -1.35 19.72
N ILE A 123 -7.56 -1.98 18.66
CA ILE A 123 -6.12 -2.22 18.48
C ILE A 123 -5.36 -0.88 18.42
N LEU A 124 -5.84 0.09 17.65
CA LEU A 124 -5.13 1.37 17.56
C LEU A 124 -5.16 2.14 18.89
N LEU A 125 -6.28 2.09 19.63
CA LEU A 125 -6.37 2.69 20.96
C LEU A 125 -5.40 2.04 21.95
N SER A 126 -5.25 0.71 21.93
CA SER A 126 -4.31 0.00 22.79
C SER A 126 -2.85 0.33 22.44
N GLU A 127 -2.56 0.57 21.15
CA GLU A 127 -1.28 1.03 20.64
C GLU A 127 -1.02 2.54 20.90
N GLY A 128 -1.96 3.25 21.55
CA GLY A 128 -1.81 4.64 21.96
C GLY A 128 -2.23 5.67 20.90
N ALA A 129 -3.04 5.28 19.91
CA ALA A 129 -3.64 6.24 18.98
C ALA A 129 -4.53 7.25 19.70
N GLY A 130 -4.43 8.53 19.32
CA GLY A 130 -5.27 9.60 19.85
C GLY A 130 -6.74 9.47 19.41
N GLU A 131 -7.66 9.95 20.25
CA GLU A 131 -9.11 9.87 20.01
C GLU A 131 -9.54 10.52 18.68
N ASP A 132 -8.88 11.61 18.27
CA ASP A 132 -9.15 12.29 16.99
C ASP A 132 -8.97 11.37 15.79
N LEU A 133 -7.95 10.51 15.81
CA LEU A 133 -7.73 9.52 14.74
C LEU A 133 -8.88 8.51 14.71
N ILE A 134 -9.26 8.01 15.88
CA ILE A 134 -10.34 7.02 16.04
C ILE A 134 -11.69 7.56 15.56
N LEU A 135 -11.97 8.84 15.81
CA LEU A 135 -13.17 9.50 15.31
C LEU A 135 -13.17 9.61 13.78
N ARG A 136 -12.06 10.01 13.18
CA ARG A 136 -11.91 10.10 11.70
C ARG A 136 -12.03 8.75 11.01
N MET A 137 -11.67 7.66 11.68
CA MET A 137 -11.84 6.32 11.10
C MET A 137 -13.28 5.96 10.73
N ASN A 138 -14.30 6.63 11.29
CA ASN A 138 -15.70 6.45 10.86
C ASN A 138 -15.92 6.81 9.39
N GLU A 139 -15.11 7.71 8.84
CA GLU A 139 -15.21 8.16 7.44
C GLU A 139 -14.71 7.09 6.46
N LEU A 140 -13.98 6.08 6.95
CA LEU A 140 -13.41 5.03 6.10
C LEU A 140 -14.45 4.22 5.33
N ILE A 141 -15.71 4.16 5.78
CA ILE A 141 -16.76 3.47 5.00
C ILE A 141 -16.98 4.11 3.61
N THR A 142 -16.67 5.40 3.47
CA THR A 142 -16.76 6.13 2.20
C THR A 142 -15.45 6.13 1.40
N HIS A 143 -14.37 5.59 1.98
CA HIS A 143 -13.08 5.49 1.32
C HIS A 143 -13.15 4.47 0.17
N PRO A 144 -12.50 4.72 -0.99
CA PRO A 144 -12.55 3.81 -2.13
C PRO A 144 -11.91 2.44 -1.84
N PHE A 145 -10.89 2.42 -0.97
CA PHE A 145 -10.13 1.21 -0.62
C PHE A 145 -10.11 0.99 0.89
N PRO A 146 -11.26 0.72 1.52
CA PRO A 146 -11.38 0.79 2.98
C PRO A 146 -10.64 -0.36 3.68
N ILE A 147 -10.63 -1.57 3.07
CA ILE A 147 -9.92 -2.74 3.59
C ILE A 147 -8.41 -2.54 3.47
N ASP A 148 -7.93 -2.13 2.29
CA ASP A 148 -6.51 -1.89 2.02
C ASP A 148 -5.95 -0.77 2.91
N PHE A 149 -6.75 0.26 3.19
CA PHE A 149 -6.38 1.31 4.14
C PHE A 149 -6.17 0.75 5.55
N ILE A 150 -7.11 -0.03 6.08
CA ILE A 150 -6.97 -0.68 7.41
C ILE A 150 -5.75 -1.61 7.42
N ALA A 151 -5.55 -2.40 6.36
CA ALA A 151 -4.39 -3.28 6.23
C ALA A 151 -3.06 -2.51 6.26
N SER A 152 -3.06 -1.25 5.80
CA SER A 152 -1.86 -0.42 5.79
C SER A 152 -1.45 0.07 7.19
N ILE A 153 -2.42 0.41 8.04
CA ILE A 153 -2.18 1.03 9.36
C ILE A 153 -1.95 0.00 10.47
N LEU A 154 -2.56 -1.19 10.40
CA LEU A 154 -2.37 -2.21 11.43
C LEU A 154 -0.95 -2.83 11.36
N ASN A 155 -0.38 -3.14 12.52
CA ASN A 155 0.95 -3.73 12.64
C ASN A 155 0.89 -5.27 12.69
N PHE A 156 1.14 -5.91 11.55
CA PHE A 156 1.17 -7.37 11.43
C PHE A 156 2.15 -7.82 10.33
N GLU A 157 2.32 -9.14 10.20
CA GLU A 157 3.32 -9.72 9.30
C GLU A 157 3.20 -9.23 7.85
N PHE A 158 4.35 -8.90 7.26
CA PHE A 158 4.42 -8.37 5.91
C PHE A 158 3.91 -9.35 4.84
N SER A 159 4.15 -10.65 5.02
CA SER A 159 3.64 -11.71 4.13
C SER A 159 2.12 -11.64 4.01
N LYS A 160 1.42 -11.42 5.12
CA LYS A 160 -0.04 -11.25 5.16
C LYS A 160 -0.48 -9.95 4.50
N LYS A 161 0.29 -8.85 4.62
CA LYS A 161 0.00 -7.63 3.87
C LYS A 161 0.07 -7.88 2.36
N GLN A 162 1.07 -8.63 1.90
CA GLN A 162 1.18 -8.98 0.48
C GLN A 162 0.04 -9.91 0.03
N GLU A 163 -0.33 -10.91 0.84
CA GLU A 163 -1.50 -11.78 0.59
C GLU A 163 -2.80 -10.97 0.40
N ILE A 164 -3.05 -9.99 1.28
CA ILE A 164 -4.21 -9.09 1.15
C ILE A 164 -4.10 -8.19 -0.08
N LEU A 165 -2.92 -7.65 -0.38
CA LEU A 165 -2.74 -6.72 -1.49
C LEU A 165 -3.08 -7.37 -2.84
N VAL A 166 -2.66 -8.62 -3.05
CA VAL A 166 -2.76 -9.30 -4.35
C VAL A 166 -4.11 -9.98 -4.59
N ASP A 167 -4.93 -10.19 -3.55
CA ASP A 167 -6.24 -10.81 -3.70
C ASP A 167 -7.20 -9.86 -4.45
N PRO A 168 -7.77 -10.26 -5.60
CA PRO A 168 -8.68 -9.38 -6.34
C PRO A 168 -10.07 -9.28 -5.69
N ASN A 169 -10.41 -10.14 -4.72
CA ASN A 169 -11.72 -10.20 -4.08
C ASN A 169 -11.75 -9.43 -2.76
N PRO A 170 -12.45 -8.28 -2.68
CA PRO A 170 -12.54 -7.50 -1.45
C PRO A 170 -13.12 -8.27 -0.26
N MET A 171 -14.02 -9.23 -0.49
CA MET A 171 -14.60 -10.02 0.59
C MET A 171 -13.57 -11.00 1.20
N GLU A 172 -12.70 -11.60 0.38
CA GLU A 172 -11.61 -12.43 0.90
C GLU A 172 -10.54 -11.58 1.59
N LYS A 173 -10.17 -10.42 1.03
CA LYS A 173 -9.33 -9.44 1.74
C LYS A 173 -9.88 -9.11 3.14
N MET A 174 -11.17 -8.80 3.22
CA MET A 174 -11.83 -8.46 4.48
C MET A 174 -11.81 -9.63 5.46
N LYS A 175 -12.02 -10.86 4.99
CA LYS A 175 -11.99 -12.07 5.82
C LYS A 175 -10.58 -12.36 6.38
N ILE A 176 -9.55 -12.25 5.54
CA ILE A 176 -8.15 -12.41 5.98
C ILE A 176 -7.83 -11.36 7.05
N LEU A 177 -8.14 -10.09 6.77
CA LEU A 177 -7.85 -9.00 7.70
C LEU A 177 -8.67 -9.07 8.99
N MET A 178 -9.93 -9.51 8.92
CA MET A 178 -10.76 -9.75 10.11
C MET A 178 -10.11 -10.76 11.05
N ARG A 179 -9.65 -11.90 10.52
CA ARG A 179 -8.98 -12.93 11.33
C ARG A 179 -7.73 -12.37 12.01
N ILE A 180 -6.93 -11.59 11.28
CA ILE A 180 -5.73 -10.93 11.83
C ILE A 180 -6.13 -9.95 12.93
N ALA A 181 -7.15 -9.11 12.72
CA ALA A 181 -7.61 -8.15 13.71
C ALA A 181 -8.13 -8.84 14.98
N GLU A 182 -8.86 -9.95 14.85
CA GLU A 182 -9.30 -10.76 15.99
C GLU A 182 -8.12 -11.35 16.76
N GLU A 183 -7.12 -11.91 16.06
CA GLU A 183 -5.91 -12.47 16.68
C GLU A 183 -5.08 -11.40 17.40
N LEU A 184 -4.97 -10.19 16.85
CA LEU A 184 -4.28 -9.07 17.49
C LEU A 184 -5.04 -8.59 18.73
N ASN A 185 -6.35 -8.43 18.65
CA ASN A 185 -7.18 -7.98 19.76
C ASN A 185 -7.23 -9.00 20.93
N LEU A 186 -6.94 -10.28 20.69
CA LEU A 186 -6.86 -11.31 21.73
C LEU A 186 -5.51 -11.35 22.47
N ARG A 187 -4.47 -10.68 21.95
CA ARG A 187 -3.14 -10.61 22.58
C ARG A 187 -3.04 -9.49 23.62
N GLU A 188 -4.06 -8.67 23.73
CA GLU A 188 -4.25 -7.60 24.73
C GLU A 188 -5.01 -8.13 25.96
#